data_AF-A0AAU9TRV9-F1
#
_entry.id   AF-A0AAU9TRV9-F1
#
_cell.length_a   1.000
_cell.length_b   1.000
_cell.length_c   1.000
_cell.angle_alpha   90.00
_cell.angle_beta   90.00
_cell.angle_gamma   90.00
#
_symmetry.space_group_name_H-M   'P 1'
#
loop_
_entity.id
_entity.type
_entity.pdbx_description
1 polymer ?
#
loop_
_entity_poly.entity_id
_entity_poly.type
_entity_poly.pdbx_seq_one_letter_code
_entity_poly.pdbx_strand_id
1 'polypeptide(L)'
;MIKCKIYVNSLYSTKEMWFHKLVTIRDMGGLCYASENLFSVCLKFETVIKPHLNKNSTHFVNNQVIERLKCNILKTFLNSNVFDSISEHSKDQAPAFNHRVHLIKTIIDKYTTVRLHSAYKNNPEIKKLSKRQKRNKLNLFEGV
;
A
#
# COMPACT_ATOMS: atom_id res chain seq x y z
N MET A 1 -3.95 14.30 -0.82
CA MET A 1 -2.68 13.83 -1.41
C MET A 1 -1.58 14.78 -0.97
N ILE A 2 -0.54 14.30 -0.29
CA ILE A 2 0.55 15.14 0.19
C ILE A 2 1.35 15.63 -1.01
N LYS A 3 1.46 16.96 -1.16
CA LYS A 3 2.24 17.61 -2.22
C LYS A 3 3.61 18.10 -1.74
N CYS A 4 3.96 17.86 -0.47
CA CYS A 4 5.24 18.28 0.07
C CYS A 4 6.38 17.44 -0.52
N LYS A 5 7.31 18.11 -1.22
CA LYS A 5 8.47 17.49 -1.87
C LYS A 5 9.35 16.71 -0.89
N ILE A 6 9.51 17.21 0.34
CA ILE A 6 10.33 16.55 1.38
C ILE A 6 9.77 15.17 1.73
N TYR A 7 8.45 15.06 1.92
CA TYR A 7 7.78 13.80 2.22
C TYR A 7 7.67 12.86 1.00
N VAL A 8 7.73 13.38 -0.22
CA VAL A 8 7.79 12.53 -1.43
C VAL A 8 9.21 11.98 -1.62
N ASN A 9 10.23 12.81 -1.43
CA ASN A 9 11.63 12.40 -1.58
C ASN A 9 12.04 11.36 -0.54
N SER A 10 11.45 11.38 0.65
CA SER A 10 11.71 10.39 1.70
C SER A 10 11.18 8.99 1.40
N LEU A 11 10.33 8.83 0.38
CA LEU A 11 9.85 7.53 -0.08
C LEU A 11 10.88 6.78 -0.90
N TYR A 12 11.87 7.49 -1.45
CA TYR A 12 12.88 6.93 -2.32
C TYR A 12 14.20 6.76 -1.58
N SER A 13 14.94 5.72 -1.94
CA SER A 13 16.33 5.54 -1.52
C SER A 13 17.25 5.91 -2.67
N THR A 14 18.36 6.57 -2.37
CA THR A 14 19.48 6.76 -3.31
C THR A 14 20.47 5.60 -3.27
N LYS A 15 20.40 4.76 -2.24
CA LYS A 15 21.29 3.62 -2.03
C LYS A 15 20.55 2.31 -2.25
N GLU A 16 21.24 1.35 -2.88
CA GLU A 16 20.78 -0.03 -2.93
C GLU A 16 20.71 -0.62 -1.52
N MET A 17 19.68 -1.43 -1.28
CA MET A 17 19.43 -2.11 -0.01
C MET A 17 19.11 -3.58 -0.31
N TRP A 18 19.26 -4.46 0.68
CA TRP A 18 19.14 -5.92 0.48
C TRP A 18 17.78 -6.37 -0.12
N PHE A 19 16.70 -5.63 0.17
CA PHE A 19 15.36 -5.92 -0.35
C PHE A 19 15.12 -5.42 -1.80
N HIS A 20 16.10 -4.73 -2.39
CA HIS A 20 16.05 -4.25 -3.77
C HIS A 20 16.53 -5.27 -4.80
N LYS A 21 16.95 -6.47 -4.39
CA LYS A 21 17.54 -7.48 -5.29
C LYS A 21 16.72 -7.76 -6.55
N LEU A 22 15.39 -7.79 -6.45
CA LEU A 22 14.53 -8.00 -7.63
C LEU A 22 14.44 -6.77 -8.53
N VAL A 23 14.48 -5.58 -7.94
CA VAL A 23 14.50 -4.31 -8.67
C VAL A 23 15.81 -4.21 -9.44
N THR A 24 16.95 -4.46 -8.81
CA THR A 24 18.27 -4.35 -9.46
C THR A 24 18.46 -5.33 -10.61
N ILE A 25 17.96 -6.56 -10.49
CA ILE A 25 17.99 -7.53 -11.59
C ILE A 25 17.13 -7.09 -12.78
N ARG A 26 16.05 -6.34 -12.54
CA ARG A 26 15.05 -5.94 -13.54
C ARG A 26 15.23 -4.50 -14.03
N ASP A 27 16.10 -3.74 -13.39
CA ASP A 27 16.26 -2.33 -13.67
C ASP A 27 16.98 -2.13 -14.99
N MET A 28 16.40 -1.28 -15.83
CA MET A 28 16.95 -0.84 -17.11
C MET A 28 17.19 0.68 -17.09
N GLY A 29 17.34 1.27 -15.90
CA GLY A 29 17.57 2.70 -15.68
C GLY A 29 16.31 3.52 -15.42
N GLY A 30 15.18 2.88 -15.10
CA GLY A 30 13.88 3.54 -14.96
C GLY A 30 13.09 3.16 -13.71
N LEU A 31 13.60 2.24 -12.88
CA LEU A 31 12.93 1.84 -11.65
C LEU A 31 13.41 2.69 -10.47
N CYS A 32 12.49 3.00 -9.56
CA CYS A 32 12.81 3.68 -8.32
C CYS A 32 13.11 2.69 -7.20
N TYR A 33 14.10 3.02 -6.36
CA TYR A 33 14.39 2.30 -5.13
C TYR A 33 13.55 2.85 -3.98
N ALA A 34 12.95 1.95 -3.21
CA ALA A 34 12.13 2.33 -2.05
C ALA A 34 13.02 2.68 -0.85
N SER A 35 12.57 3.61 -0.01
CA SER A 35 13.21 3.83 1.28
C SER A 35 12.92 2.70 2.27
N GLU A 36 13.80 2.52 3.24
CA GLU A 36 13.63 1.54 4.32
C GLU A 36 12.34 1.80 5.14
N ASN A 37 12.00 3.07 5.33
CA ASN A 37 10.75 3.47 5.98
C ASN A 37 9.53 3.01 5.17
N LEU A 38 9.53 3.19 3.85
CA LEU A 38 8.46 2.72 2.98
C LEU A 38 8.36 1.18 3.01
N PHE A 39 9.51 0.50 2.92
CA PHE A 39 9.56 -0.95 2.98
C PHE A 39 9.02 -1.51 4.30
N SER A 40 9.41 -0.95 5.44
CA SER A 40 8.95 -1.42 6.76
C SER A 40 7.44 -1.23 6.95
N VAL A 41 6.86 -0.13 6.47
CA VAL A 41 5.40 0.09 6.47
C VAL A 41 4.68 -0.99 5.64
N CYS A 42 5.15 -1.22 4.41
CA CYS A 42 4.57 -2.24 3.53
C CYS A 42 4.75 -3.66 4.09
N LEU A 43 5.90 -3.96 4.69
CA LEU A 43 6.18 -5.26 5.29
C LEU A 43 5.25 -5.52 6.48
N LYS A 44 5.10 -4.54 7.38
CA LYS A 44 4.16 -4.64 8.50
C LYS A 44 2.74 -4.84 7.99
N PHE A 45 2.34 -4.10 6.95
CA PHE A 45 1.05 -4.32 6.31
C PHE A 45 0.88 -5.76 5.82
N GLU A 46 1.87 -6.32 5.12
CA GLU A 46 1.83 -7.71 4.65
C GLU A 46 1.68 -8.71 5.81
N THR A 47 2.41 -8.52 6.91
CA THR A 47 2.28 -9.42 8.07
C THR A 47 0.87 -9.44 8.64
N VAL A 48 0.18 -8.30 8.60
CA VAL A 48 -1.19 -8.16 9.13
C VAL A 48 -2.22 -8.69 8.12
N ILE A 49 -2.06 -8.43 6.82
CA ILE A 49 -3.08 -8.79 5.82
C ILE A 49 -2.99 -10.26 5.37
N LYS A 50 -1.79 -10.86 5.36
CA LYS A 50 -1.55 -12.22 4.84
C LYS A 50 -2.47 -13.29 5.47
N PRO A 51 -2.73 -13.31 6.80
CA PRO A 51 -3.69 -14.24 7.41
C PRO A 51 -5.13 -14.08 6.91
N HIS A 52 -5.52 -12.88 6.48
CA HIS A 52 -6.85 -12.58 5.95
C HIS A 52 -6.98 -12.91 4.46
N LEU A 53 -5.86 -13.04 3.73
CA LEU A 53 -5.84 -13.41 2.32
C LEU A 53 -5.62 -14.91 2.07
N ASN A 54 -4.92 -15.60 2.98
CA ASN A 54 -4.53 -17.00 2.81
C ASN A 54 -5.61 -18.01 3.24
N LYS A 55 -6.64 -17.59 3.97
CA LYS A 55 -7.76 -18.47 4.29
C LYS A 55 -8.56 -18.67 3.02
N ASN A 56 -8.92 -19.92 2.73
CA ASN A 56 -9.75 -20.39 1.61
C ASN A 56 -11.17 -19.79 1.56
N SER A 57 -11.38 -18.59 2.13
CA SER A 57 -12.64 -17.87 2.07
C SER A 57 -12.81 -17.31 0.67
N THR A 58 -13.72 -17.94 -0.05
CA THR A 58 -14.47 -17.41 -1.20
C THR A 58 -15.05 -16.01 -0.96
N HIS A 59 -15.12 -15.56 0.30
CA HIS A 59 -15.50 -14.21 0.68
C HIS A 59 -14.30 -13.26 0.74
N PHE A 60 -14.31 -12.28 -0.16
CA PHE A 60 -13.46 -11.11 -0.09
C PHE A 60 -13.58 -10.44 1.29
N VAL A 61 -12.44 -9.98 1.81
CA VAL A 61 -12.39 -9.22 3.06
C VAL A 61 -13.35 -8.03 2.95
N ASN A 62 -14.35 -7.97 3.84
CA ASN A 62 -15.30 -6.87 3.90
C ASN A 62 -14.54 -5.53 4.04
N ASN A 63 -14.98 -4.49 3.34
CA ASN A 63 -14.44 -3.13 3.44
C ASN A 63 -14.27 -2.68 4.90
N GLN A 64 -15.22 -3.01 5.78
CA GLN A 64 -15.12 -2.67 7.21
C GLN A 64 -13.92 -3.34 7.90
N VAL A 65 -13.62 -4.59 7.55
CA VAL A 65 -12.47 -5.32 8.08
C VAL A 65 -11.18 -4.71 7.54
N ILE A 66 -11.14 -4.36 6.25
CA ILE A 66 -9.98 -3.68 5.64
C ILE A 66 -9.70 -2.36 6.36
N GLU A 67 -10.70 -1.52 6.57
CA GLU A 67 -10.53 -0.23 7.26
C GLU A 67 -10.07 -0.43 8.71
N ARG A 68 -10.60 -1.43 9.43
CA ARG A 68 -10.11 -1.79 10.77
C ARG A 68 -8.63 -2.20 10.75
N LEU A 69 -8.22 -3.00 9.76
CA LEU A 69 -6.82 -3.41 9.61
C LEU A 69 -5.91 -2.22 9.32
N LYS A 70 -6.32 -1.32 8.41
CA LYS A 70 -5.57 -0.08 8.14
C LYS A 70 -5.38 0.76 9.40
N CYS A 71 -6.43 0.96 10.19
CA CYS A 71 -6.37 1.67 11.46
C CYS A 71 -5.43 1.00 12.45
N ASN A 72 -5.48 -0.33 12.57
CA ASN A 72 -4.58 -1.08 13.46
C ASN A 72 -3.11 -0.95 13.04
N ILE A 73 -2.83 -1.03 11.74
CA ILE A 73 -1.48 -0.84 11.20
C ILE A 73 -1.02 0.59 11.46
N LEU A 74 -1.85 1.59 11.17
CA LEU A 74 -1.50 3.00 11.42
C LEU A 74 -1.18 3.26 12.90
N LYS A 75 -1.95 2.68 13.83
CA LYS A 75 -1.69 2.76 15.27
C LYS A 75 -0.30 2.24 15.65
N THR A 76 0.18 1.16 15.02
CA THR A 76 1.54 0.65 15.31
C THR A 76 2.65 1.62 14.93
N PHE A 77 2.37 2.59 14.05
CA PHE A 77 3.37 3.56 13.61
C PHE A 77 3.30 4.90 14.36
N LEU A 78 2.26 5.15 15.17
CA LEU A 78 2.12 6.41 15.92
C LEU A 78 3.30 6.66 16.87
N ASN A 79 3.78 5.60 17.53
CA ASN A 79 4.91 5.66 18.47
C ASN A 79 6.21 5.10 17.87
N SER A 80 6.22 4.78 16.58
CA SER A 80 7.40 4.26 15.91
C SER A 80 8.35 5.39 15.51
N ASN A 81 9.57 5.03 15.12
CA ASN A 81 10.59 5.97 14.60
C ASN A 81 10.62 6.03 13.05
N VAL A 82 9.51 5.64 12.40
CA VAL A 82 9.43 5.59 10.94
C VAL A 82 9.27 6.99 10.35
N PHE A 83 10.13 7.36 9.40
CA PHE A 83 10.24 8.72 8.84
C PHE A 83 10.72 9.78 9.84
N ASP A 84 11.53 9.42 10.84
CA ASP A 84 12.08 10.37 11.82
C ASP A 84 12.94 11.48 11.23
N SER A 85 13.60 11.21 10.09
CA SER A 85 14.37 12.22 9.37
C SER A 85 13.54 13.42 8.89
N ILE A 86 12.21 13.32 8.92
CA ILE A 86 11.26 14.37 8.53
C ILE A 86 10.46 14.88 9.74
N SER A 87 10.75 14.38 10.94
CA SER A 87 10.09 14.81 12.17
C SER A 87 10.38 16.28 12.48
N GLU A 88 11.58 16.78 12.15
CA GLU A 88 11.92 18.19 12.30
C GLU A 88 11.06 19.08 11.41
N HIS A 89 10.90 18.71 10.13
CA HIS A 89 10.03 19.43 9.21
C HIS A 89 8.54 19.38 9.62
N SER A 90 8.14 18.40 10.44
CA SER A 90 6.79 18.36 11.00
C SER A 90 6.54 19.39 12.10
N LYS A 91 7.60 19.90 12.76
CA LYS A 91 7.51 20.96 13.77
C LYS A 91 7.25 22.34 13.15
N ASP A 92 7.66 22.52 11.89
CA ASP A 92 7.44 23.75 11.12
C ASP A 92 6.03 23.85 10.51
N GLN A 93 5.14 22.91 10.82
CA GLN A 93 3.80 22.83 10.25
C GLN A 93 2.73 23.04 11.32
N ALA A 94 1.55 23.49 10.90
CA ALA A 94 0.43 23.66 11.81
C ALA A 94 0.10 22.33 12.53
N PRO A 95 -0.21 22.34 13.84
CA PRO A 95 -0.47 21.12 14.62
C PRO A 95 -1.58 20.22 14.05
N ALA A 96 -2.54 20.82 13.35
CA ALA A 96 -3.62 20.10 12.67
C ALA A 96 -3.15 19.31 11.43
N PHE A 97 -1.96 19.60 10.90
CA PHE A 97 -1.38 18.99 9.71
C PHE A 97 -0.19 18.10 10.08
N ASN A 98 -0.47 16.97 10.73
CA ASN A 98 0.55 15.95 10.94
C ASN A 98 0.84 15.21 9.62
N HIS A 99 1.69 15.83 8.80
CA HIS A 99 2.08 15.31 7.48
C HIS A 99 2.69 13.92 7.54
N ARG A 100 3.37 13.56 8.62
CA ARG A 100 3.92 12.21 8.84
C ARG A 100 2.81 11.17 8.94
N VAL A 101 1.82 11.39 9.81
CA VAL A 101 0.67 10.47 9.95
C VAL A 101 -0.12 10.39 8.65
N HIS A 102 -0.32 11.52 7.97
CA HIS A 102 -0.97 11.53 6.66
C HIS A 102 -0.17 10.76 5.60
N LEU A 103 1.16 10.80 5.64
CA LEU A 103 2.02 10.09 4.70
C LEU A 103 1.86 8.59 4.89
N ILE A 104 2.00 8.12 6.13
CA ILE A 104 1.85 6.70 6.47
C ILE A 104 0.46 6.20 6.11
N LYS A 105 -0.59 6.98 6.43
CA LYS A 105 -1.96 6.67 6.00
C LYS A 105 -2.07 6.54 4.48
N THR A 106 -1.49 7.48 3.74
CA THR A 106 -1.52 7.47 2.27
C THR A 106 -0.81 6.25 1.68
N ILE A 107 0.35 5.88 2.25
CA ILE A 107 1.10 4.67 1.86
C ILE A 107 0.23 3.43 2.10
N ILE A 108 -0.35 3.30 3.30
CA ILE A 108 -1.23 2.18 3.66
C ILE A 108 -2.41 2.10 2.70
N ASP A 109 -3.08 3.21 2.40
CA ASP A 109 -4.22 3.24 1.49
C ASP A 109 -3.84 2.77 0.08
N LYS A 110 -2.75 3.32 -0.49
CA LYS A 110 -2.28 2.95 -1.82
C LYS A 110 -1.84 1.49 -1.88
N TYR A 111 -1.08 1.04 -0.90
CA TYR A 111 -0.61 -0.34 -0.86
C TYR A 111 -1.77 -1.32 -0.70
N THR A 112 -2.77 -0.99 0.13
CA THR A 112 -4.00 -1.79 0.28
C THR A 112 -4.69 -1.99 -1.07
N THR A 113 -4.91 -0.92 -1.84
CA THR A 113 -5.58 -1.00 -3.15
C THR A 113 -4.82 -1.91 -4.11
N VAL A 114 -3.50 -1.73 -4.23
CA VAL A 114 -2.66 -2.56 -5.10
C VAL A 114 -2.69 -4.02 -4.65
N ARG A 115 -2.61 -4.26 -3.33
CA ARG A 115 -2.53 -5.61 -2.77
C ARG A 115 -3.84 -6.38 -2.92
N LEU A 116 -4.98 -5.75 -2.66
CA LEU A 116 -6.30 -6.34 -2.85
C LEU A 116 -6.56 -6.63 -4.33
N HIS A 117 -6.17 -5.73 -5.23
CA HIS A 117 -6.29 -5.97 -6.67
C HIS A 117 -5.45 -7.16 -7.13
N SER A 118 -4.19 -7.26 -6.64
CA SER A 118 -3.33 -8.41 -6.90
C SER A 118 -3.92 -9.72 -6.35
N ALA A 119 -4.47 -9.70 -5.13
CA ALA A 119 -5.14 -10.86 -4.53
C ALA A 119 -6.37 -11.29 -5.34
N TYR A 120 -7.21 -10.34 -5.76
CA TYR A 120 -8.38 -10.58 -6.62
C TYR A 120 -7.98 -11.23 -7.94
N LYS A 121 -6.97 -10.68 -8.62
CA LYS A 121 -6.47 -11.21 -9.90
C LYS A 121 -5.90 -12.63 -9.78
N ASN A 122 -5.33 -12.95 -8.63
CA ASN A 122 -4.70 -14.25 -8.36
C ASN A 122 -5.66 -15.31 -7.82
N ASN A 123 -6.88 -14.94 -7.45
CA ASN A 123 -7.89 -15.87 -6.94
C ASN A 123 -8.27 -16.91 -8.03
N PRO A 124 -8.18 -18.22 -7.72
CA PRO A 124 -8.43 -19.29 -8.67
C PRO A 124 -9.87 -19.29 -9.21
N GLU A 125 -10.86 -18.91 -8.41
CA GLU A 125 -12.27 -18.86 -8.86
C GLU A 125 -12.47 -17.78 -9.92
N ILE A 126 -11.86 -16.60 -9.71
CA ILE A 126 -11.88 -15.52 -10.70
C ILE A 126 -11.09 -15.89 -11.94
N LYS A 127 -9.98 -16.64 -11.81
CA LYS A 127 -9.24 -17.13 -12.98
C LYS A 127 -10.10 -18.06 -13.85
N LYS A 128 -10.99 -18.86 -13.26
CA LYS A 128 -11.92 -19.75 -13.96
C LYS A 128 -13.07 -19.01 -14.69
N LEU A 129 -13.41 -17.79 -14.26
CA LEU A 129 -14.44 -16.98 -14.95
C LEU A 129 -13.98 -16.58 -16.36
N SER A 130 -14.87 -16.72 -17.33
CA SER A 130 -14.63 -16.27 -18.71
C SER A 130 -14.44 -14.75 -18.78
N LYS A 131 -13.76 -14.25 -19.82
CA LYS A 131 -13.58 -12.80 -20.05
C LYS A 131 -14.93 -12.06 -20.09
N ARG A 132 -15.97 -12.70 -20.63
CA ARG A 132 -17.34 -12.16 -20.69
C ARG A 132 -17.94 -12.03 -19.29
N GLN A 133 -17.88 -13.10 -18.48
CA GLN A 133 -18.37 -13.10 -17.10
C GLN A 133 -17.69 -12.04 -16.22
N LYS A 134 -16.40 -11.79 -16.43
CA LYS A 134 -15.66 -10.71 -15.74
C LYS A 134 -16.14 -9.31 -16.10
N ARG A 135 -16.65 -9.12 -17.33
CA ARG A 135 -17.09 -7.83 -17.88
C ARG A 135 -18.60 -7.60 -17.78
N ASN A 136 -19.37 -8.57 -17.29
CA ASN A 136 -20.83 -8.45 -17.21
C ASN A 136 -21.31 -7.19 -16.44
N LYS A 137 -20.54 -6.67 -15.47
CA LYS A 137 -20.87 -5.40 -14.79
C LYS A 137 -20.77 -4.15 -15.67
N LEU A 138 -20.00 -4.19 -16.76
CA LEU A 138 -19.90 -3.10 -17.74
C LEU A 138 -21.05 -3.18 -18.75
N ASN A 139 -21.42 -4.41 -19.15
CA ASN A 139 -22.47 -4.64 -20.15
C ASN A 139 -23.90 -4.57 -19.57
N LEU A 140 -24.06 -4.57 -18.24
CA LEU A 140 -25.38 -4.44 -17.59
C LEU A 140 -26.04 -3.07 -17.82
N PHE A 141 -25.27 -2.08 -18.29
CA PHE A 141 -25.74 -0.72 -18.59
C PHE A 141 -25.68 -0.38 -20.08
N GLU A 142 -25.37 -1.34 -20.96
CA GLU A 142 -25.39 -1.15 -22.43
C GLU A 142 -26.75 -1.52 -23.05
N GLY A 143 -27.78 -1.79 -22.24
CA GLY A 143 -29.15 -1.99 -22.69
C GLY A 143 -30.00 -0.75 -22.43
N VAL A 144 -30.06 0.14 -23.42
CA VAL A 144 -31.24 0.97 -23.72
C VAL A 144 -32.16 0.14 -24.60
#